data_AF-A0A954DJQ3-F1
#
_entry.id   AF-A0A954DJQ3-F1
#
_cell.length_a   1.000
_cell.length_b   1.000
_cell.length_c   1.000
_cell.angle_alpha   90.00
_cell.angle_beta   90.00
_cell.angle_gamma   90.00
#
_symmetry.space_group_name_H-M   'P 1'
#
loop_
_entity.id
_entity.type
_entity.pdbx_description
1 polymer ?
#
loop_
_entity_poly.entity_id
_entity_poly.type
_entity_poly.pdbx_seq_one_letter_code
_entity_poly.pdbx_strand_id
1 'polypeptide(L)'
;MPNTEAWREVAGLLDSNATDEDVIRASAVAAEGTLNGAAQDPALAAAVHLLAMVPRAAQDDRFEEKLAALEVKVPAAPGLGDLVVGISLAFEQGVRRAQDRSDFGEIVRRALLGSLISFSEDVLSWPFEASADETRAAVAKLAQPEAFAWAAHAFFARLTADTLGYWLDRTLSTRVGPGKRFGSIGDRDAFDHAIDEVCAAGAVIIREFAEDWYRLRIHQDGSVTPERAAIFGAVAFRRIGEEIGRHRGVDA
;
A
#
# COMPACT_ATOMS: atom_id res chain seq x y z
N MET A 1 13.78 11.26 12.22
CA MET A 1 14.29 10.16 11.37
C MET A 1 15.12 9.20 12.21
N PRO A 2 15.28 7.93 11.80
CA PRO A 2 16.20 6.99 12.42
C PRO A 2 17.66 7.50 12.36
N ASN A 3 18.46 7.24 13.39
CA ASN A 3 19.87 7.66 13.44
C ASN A 3 20.78 6.66 12.73
N THR A 4 20.56 6.47 11.42
CA THR A 4 21.38 5.60 10.57
C THR A 4 22.21 6.42 9.59
N GLU A 5 23.21 5.82 8.95
CA GLU A 5 24.01 6.50 7.93
C GLU A 5 23.17 6.95 6.73
N ALA A 6 22.30 6.09 6.21
CA ALA A 6 21.43 6.42 5.08
C ALA A 6 20.47 7.59 5.40
N TRP A 7 19.86 7.60 6.59
CA TRP A 7 19.00 8.73 7.01
C TRP A 7 19.79 10.02 7.26
N ARG A 8 21.08 9.94 7.60
CA ARG A 8 21.97 11.13 7.67
C ARG A 8 22.28 11.67 6.27
N GLU A 9 22.46 10.83 5.27
CA GLU A 9 22.59 11.24 3.86
C GLU A 9 21.34 11.99 3.39
N VAL A 10 20.14 11.45 3.65
CA VAL A 10 18.87 12.13 3.35
C VAL A 10 18.78 13.50 4.00
N ALA A 11 19.14 13.61 5.28
CA ALA A 11 19.15 14.90 5.98
C ALA A 11 20.13 15.90 5.34
N GLY A 12 21.30 15.43 4.89
CA GLY A 12 22.27 16.25 4.16
C GLY A 12 21.74 16.74 2.81
N LEU A 13 21.06 15.87 2.05
CA LEU A 13 20.43 16.24 0.78
C LEU A 13 19.34 17.30 0.98
N LEU A 14 18.53 17.15 2.03
CA LEU A 14 17.49 18.13 2.40
C LEU A 14 18.06 19.52 2.73
N ASP A 15 19.29 19.60 3.23
CA ASP A 15 19.97 20.86 3.59
C ASP A 15 20.85 21.41 2.45
N SER A 16 20.78 20.79 1.26
CA SER A 16 21.52 21.16 0.06
C SER A 16 20.59 21.58 -1.09
N ASN A 17 21.16 21.95 -2.24
CA ASN A 17 20.42 22.20 -3.49
C ASN A 17 20.11 20.89 -4.28
N ALA A 18 20.09 19.73 -3.61
CA ALA A 18 19.70 18.47 -4.23
C ALA A 18 18.25 18.53 -4.71
N THR A 19 17.97 17.87 -5.85
CA THR A 19 16.62 17.81 -6.41
C THR A 19 15.68 17.06 -5.47
N ASP A 20 14.38 17.27 -5.62
CA ASP A 20 13.37 16.53 -4.86
C ASP A 20 13.45 15.03 -5.16
N GLU A 21 13.69 14.67 -6.41
CA GLU A 21 13.89 13.30 -6.85
C GLU A 21 15.07 12.63 -6.15
N ASP A 22 16.21 13.31 -6.02
CA ASP A 22 17.38 12.79 -5.30
C ASP A 22 17.06 12.49 -3.83
N VAL A 23 16.35 13.40 -3.17
CA VAL A 23 15.91 13.21 -1.78
C VAL A 23 14.97 12.02 -1.67
N ILE A 24 13.99 11.89 -2.57
CA ILE A 24 13.01 10.79 -2.55
C ILE A 24 13.71 9.45 -2.78
N ARG A 25 14.61 9.37 -3.76
CA ARG A 25 15.38 8.15 -4.05
C ARG A 25 16.27 7.75 -2.88
N ALA A 26 17.00 8.70 -2.30
CA ALA A 26 17.80 8.45 -1.10
C ALA A 26 16.93 8.02 0.09
N SER A 27 15.73 8.58 0.21
CA SER A 27 14.77 8.19 1.25
C SER A 27 14.25 6.77 1.05
N ALA A 28 14.00 6.34 -0.18
CA ALA A 28 13.61 4.96 -0.49
C ALA A 28 14.72 3.96 -0.12
N VAL A 29 15.98 4.28 -0.43
CA VAL A 29 17.14 3.47 -0.02
C VAL A 29 17.29 3.45 1.50
N ALA A 30 17.15 4.59 2.18
CA ALA A 30 17.22 4.67 3.63
C ALA A 30 16.07 3.92 4.32
N ALA A 31 14.90 3.89 3.69
CA ALA A 31 13.75 3.12 4.15
C ALA A 31 13.91 1.62 3.91
N GLU A 32 14.71 1.17 2.92
CA GLU A 32 14.86 -0.24 2.54
C GLU A 32 15.16 -1.16 3.72
N GLY A 33 16.08 -0.77 4.62
CA GLY A 33 16.39 -1.56 5.81
C GLY A 33 15.20 -1.70 6.78
N THR A 34 14.36 -0.67 6.87
CA THR A 34 13.12 -0.69 7.67
C THR A 34 12.03 -1.49 6.95
N LEU A 35 11.91 -1.32 5.63
CA LEU A 35 10.95 -2.01 4.76
C LEU A 35 11.22 -3.52 4.69
N ASN A 36 12.48 -3.94 4.69
CA ASN A 36 12.87 -5.35 4.76
C ASN A 36 12.53 -5.98 6.13
N GLY A 37 12.54 -5.20 7.23
CA GLY A 37 12.01 -5.65 8.52
C GLY A 37 10.48 -5.76 8.50
N ALA A 38 9.81 -4.80 7.86
CA ALA A 38 8.36 -4.74 7.71
C ALA A 38 7.77 -5.87 6.85
N ALA A 39 8.59 -6.55 6.05
CA ALA A 39 8.24 -7.79 5.35
C ALA A 39 7.71 -8.90 6.28
N GLN A 40 8.14 -8.90 7.54
CA GLN A 40 7.69 -9.84 8.57
C GLN A 40 6.55 -9.28 9.42
N ASP A 41 6.10 -8.05 9.13
CA ASP A 41 5.06 -7.38 9.90
C ASP A 41 3.69 -8.06 9.67
N PRO A 42 3.01 -8.48 10.75
CA PRO A 42 1.67 -9.08 10.68
C PRO A 42 0.64 -8.21 9.96
N ALA A 43 0.78 -6.88 10.02
CA ALA A 43 -0.08 -5.93 9.33
C ALA A 43 0.05 -6.07 7.81
N LEU A 44 1.27 -6.16 7.29
CA LEU A 44 1.48 -6.33 5.85
C LEU A 44 0.85 -7.64 5.36
N ALA A 45 1.07 -8.72 6.10
CA ALA A 45 0.50 -10.03 5.79
C ALA A 45 -1.05 -9.98 5.81
N ALA A 46 -1.64 -9.37 6.83
CA ALA A 46 -3.09 -9.21 6.95
C ALA A 46 -3.68 -8.39 5.78
N ALA A 47 -3.03 -7.28 5.41
CA ALA A 47 -3.49 -6.45 4.30
C ALA A 47 -3.45 -7.19 2.97
N VAL A 48 -2.33 -7.84 2.63
CA VAL A 48 -2.21 -8.59 1.37
C VAL A 48 -3.18 -9.77 1.35
N HIS A 49 -3.40 -10.45 2.48
CA HIS A 49 -4.37 -11.52 2.60
C HIS A 49 -5.80 -11.02 2.31
N LEU A 50 -6.22 -9.92 2.94
CA LEU A 50 -7.55 -9.34 2.73
C LEU A 50 -7.72 -8.81 1.30
N LEU A 51 -6.68 -8.15 0.75
CA LEU A 51 -6.67 -7.66 -0.63
C LEU A 51 -6.89 -8.80 -1.65
N ALA A 52 -6.33 -9.98 -1.39
CA ALA A 52 -6.50 -11.15 -2.25
C ALA A 52 -7.84 -11.87 -2.01
N MET A 53 -8.25 -12.04 -0.74
CA MET A 53 -9.34 -12.96 -0.39
C MET A 53 -10.72 -12.32 -0.39
N VAL A 54 -10.85 -11.01 -0.13
CA VAL A 54 -12.15 -10.32 -0.17
C VAL A 54 -12.75 -10.31 -1.58
N PRO A 55 -12.00 -9.96 -2.65
CA PRO A 55 -12.48 -10.12 -4.02
C PRO A 55 -12.90 -11.55 -4.36
N ARG A 56 -12.13 -12.53 -3.88
CA ARG A 56 -12.43 -13.94 -4.12
C ARG A 56 -13.73 -14.36 -3.44
N ALA A 57 -14.00 -13.87 -2.24
CA ALA A 57 -15.26 -14.07 -1.54
C ALA A 57 -16.45 -13.53 -2.32
N ALA A 58 -16.31 -12.37 -2.99
CA ALA A 58 -17.38 -11.75 -3.78
C ALA A 58 -17.79 -12.57 -5.02
N GLN A 59 -16.94 -13.47 -5.50
CA GLN A 59 -17.28 -14.40 -6.60
C GLN A 59 -18.16 -15.58 -6.15
N ASP A 60 -18.33 -15.82 -4.85
CA ASP A 60 -19.16 -16.91 -4.31
C ASP A 60 -20.58 -16.42 -4.06
N ASP A 61 -21.59 -17.25 -4.35
CA ASP A 61 -23.00 -16.94 -4.11
C ASP A 61 -23.33 -16.68 -2.64
N ARG A 62 -22.52 -17.23 -1.72
CA ARG A 62 -22.64 -17.03 -0.28
C ARG A 62 -21.63 -15.99 0.19
N PHE A 63 -21.69 -14.81 -0.41
CA PHE A 63 -20.71 -13.74 -0.22
C PHE A 63 -20.52 -13.38 1.26
N GLU A 64 -21.62 -13.15 2.00
CA GLU A 64 -21.55 -12.78 3.41
C GLU A 64 -20.94 -13.90 4.28
N GLU A 65 -21.23 -15.16 3.99
CA GLU A 65 -20.62 -16.30 4.69
C GLU A 65 -19.11 -16.35 4.44
N LYS A 66 -18.67 -16.08 3.20
CA LYS A 66 -17.25 -16.05 2.84
C LYS A 66 -16.52 -14.86 3.48
N LEU A 67 -17.14 -13.69 3.54
CA LEU A 67 -16.61 -12.54 4.26
C LEU A 67 -16.48 -12.84 5.76
N ALA A 68 -17.49 -13.46 6.36
CA ALA A 68 -17.45 -13.85 7.77
C ALA A 68 -16.32 -14.85 8.08
N ALA A 69 -15.99 -15.76 7.16
CA ALA A 69 -14.85 -16.66 7.28
C ALA A 69 -13.49 -15.94 7.22
N LEU A 70 -13.44 -14.75 6.60
CA LEU A 70 -12.31 -13.81 6.64
C LEU A 70 -12.42 -12.82 7.82
N GLU A 71 -13.40 -13.01 8.71
CA GLU A 71 -13.74 -12.14 9.83
C GLU A 71 -14.19 -10.72 9.45
N VAL A 72 -14.46 -10.51 8.16
CA VAL A 72 -15.08 -9.31 7.61
C VAL A 72 -16.56 -9.38 7.90
N LYS A 73 -16.98 -8.76 9.00
CA LYS A 73 -18.38 -8.72 9.43
C LYS A 73 -19.08 -7.53 8.80
N VAL A 74 -20.15 -7.81 8.06
CA VAL A 74 -20.95 -6.81 7.35
C VAL A 74 -22.44 -7.08 7.54
N PRO A 75 -23.32 -6.07 7.39
CA PRO A 75 -24.76 -6.29 7.32
C PRO A 75 -25.14 -7.12 6.09
N ALA A 76 -26.39 -7.58 6.06
CA ALA A 76 -26.96 -8.20 4.86
C ALA A 76 -27.01 -7.18 3.71
N ALA A 77 -26.69 -7.62 2.49
CA ALA A 77 -26.61 -6.76 1.31
C ALA A 77 -25.68 -5.54 1.52
N PRO A 78 -24.38 -5.76 1.77
CA PRO A 78 -23.44 -4.69 2.13
C PRO A 78 -23.12 -3.76 0.95
N GLY A 79 -23.11 -2.45 1.21
CA GLY A 79 -22.55 -1.46 0.30
C GLY A 79 -21.03 -1.28 0.46
N LEU A 80 -20.43 -0.41 -0.34
CA LEU A 80 -18.98 -0.15 -0.28
C LEU A 80 -18.52 0.32 1.11
N GLY A 81 -19.28 1.22 1.75
CA GLY A 81 -18.97 1.73 3.09
C GLY A 81 -18.94 0.62 4.13
N ASP A 82 -19.88 -0.32 4.08
CA ASP A 82 -19.94 -1.47 4.97
C ASP A 82 -18.72 -2.38 4.79
N LEU A 83 -18.31 -2.62 3.54
CA LEU A 83 -17.13 -3.41 3.22
C LEU A 83 -15.85 -2.73 3.74
N VAL A 84 -15.68 -1.43 3.51
CA VAL A 84 -14.51 -0.67 4.00
C VAL A 84 -14.40 -0.77 5.53
N VAL A 85 -15.51 -0.58 6.25
CA VAL A 85 -15.55 -0.72 7.71
C VAL A 85 -15.26 -2.15 8.14
N GLY A 86 -15.91 -3.13 7.53
CA GLY A 86 -15.73 -4.55 7.83
C GLY A 86 -14.29 -5.02 7.62
N ILE A 87 -13.66 -4.59 6.52
CA ILE A 87 -12.25 -4.90 6.19
C ILE A 87 -11.31 -4.23 7.18
N SER A 88 -11.54 -2.96 7.55
CA SER A 88 -10.73 -2.27 8.56
C SER A 88 -10.77 -3.02 9.90
N LEU A 89 -11.96 -3.45 10.33
CA LEU A 89 -12.13 -4.19 11.58
C LEU A 89 -11.51 -5.60 11.53
N ALA A 90 -11.62 -6.29 10.39
CA ALA A 90 -10.98 -7.60 10.20
C ALA A 90 -9.45 -7.49 10.22
N PHE A 91 -8.90 -6.48 9.55
CA PHE A 91 -7.48 -6.15 9.58
C PHE A 91 -7.01 -5.93 11.02
N GLU A 92 -7.68 -5.06 11.76
CA GLU A 92 -7.31 -4.76 13.14
C GLU A 92 -7.36 -5.98 14.06
N GLN A 93 -8.33 -6.89 13.84
CA GLN A 93 -8.41 -8.14 14.59
C GLN A 93 -7.23 -9.05 14.26
N GLY A 94 -6.87 -9.18 12.98
CA GLY A 94 -5.68 -9.93 12.55
C GLY A 94 -4.40 -9.41 13.21
N VAL A 95 -4.18 -8.10 13.19
CA VAL A 95 -2.99 -7.46 13.78
C VAL A 95 -2.97 -7.55 15.30
N ARG A 96 -4.11 -7.38 15.98
CA ARG A 96 -4.18 -7.49 17.45
C ARG A 96 -3.79 -8.88 17.95
N ARG A 97 -4.11 -9.95 17.22
CA ARG A 97 -3.70 -11.32 17.59
C ARG A 97 -2.18 -11.50 17.60
N ALA A 98 -1.49 -10.76 16.75
CA ALA A 98 -0.03 -10.75 16.71
C ALA A 98 0.60 -9.85 17.79
N GLN A 99 -0.21 -9.17 18.62
CA GLN A 99 0.20 -8.22 19.66
C GLN A 99 1.07 -7.04 19.14
N ASP A 100 0.95 -6.70 17.86
CA ASP A 100 1.87 -5.77 17.20
C ASP A 100 1.15 -4.52 16.70
N ARG A 101 0.83 -3.60 17.62
CA ARG A 101 0.30 -2.28 17.24
C ARG A 101 1.47 -1.35 16.97
N SER A 102 1.63 -0.99 15.71
CA SER A 102 2.69 -0.09 15.25
C SER A 102 2.12 1.03 14.39
N ASP A 103 2.81 2.17 14.33
CA ASP A 103 2.49 3.26 13.39
C ASP A 103 2.54 2.76 11.94
N PHE A 104 3.40 1.78 11.66
CA PHE A 104 3.48 1.12 10.36
C PHE A 104 2.19 0.34 10.04
N GLY A 105 1.61 -0.36 11.02
CA GLY A 105 0.33 -1.04 10.84
C GLY A 105 -0.81 -0.09 10.45
N GLU A 106 -0.83 1.13 10.98
CA GLU A 106 -1.81 2.15 10.58
C GLU A 106 -1.58 2.67 9.16
N ILE A 107 -0.32 2.84 8.76
CA ILE A 107 0.06 3.18 7.38
C ILE A 107 -0.41 2.07 6.42
N VAL A 108 -0.14 0.80 6.75
CA VAL A 108 -0.58 -0.37 5.97
C VAL A 108 -2.10 -0.40 5.85
N ARG A 109 -2.83 -0.17 6.95
CA ARG A 109 -4.30 -0.15 6.95
C ARG A 109 -4.84 0.93 6.03
N ARG A 110 -4.31 2.16 6.11
CA ARG A 110 -4.72 3.25 5.23
C ARG A 110 -4.41 2.95 3.77
N ALA A 111 -3.24 2.36 3.50
CA ALA A 111 -2.89 1.96 2.15
C ALA A 111 -3.86 0.92 1.57
N LEU A 112 -4.23 -0.09 2.37
CA LEU A 112 -5.20 -1.12 1.99
C LEU A 112 -6.56 -0.50 1.64
N LEU A 113 -7.14 0.28 2.58
CA LEU A 113 -8.46 0.86 2.39
C LEU A 113 -8.47 1.86 1.23
N GLY A 114 -7.42 2.68 1.10
CA GLY A 114 -7.26 3.61 -0.02
C GLY A 114 -7.21 2.90 -1.37
N SER A 115 -6.49 1.78 -1.48
CA SER A 115 -6.42 1.01 -2.74
C SER A 115 -7.77 0.41 -3.15
N LEU A 116 -8.56 -0.07 -2.18
CA LEU A 116 -9.90 -0.61 -2.43
C LEU A 116 -10.92 0.46 -2.83
N ILE A 117 -10.85 1.63 -2.20
CA ILE A 117 -11.70 2.78 -2.55
C ILE A 117 -11.38 3.24 -3.98
N SER A 118 -10.09 3.46 -4.29
CA SER A 118 -9.69 3.88 -5.65
C SER A 118 -10.10 2.86 -6.72
N PHE A 119 -9.97 1.55 -6.45
CA PHE A 119 -10.49 0.54 -7.36
C PHE A 119 -12.01 0.67 -7.57
N SER A 120 -12.74 0.88 -6.48
CA SER A 120 -14.21 0.96 -6.55
C SER A 120 -14.67 2.21 -7.32
N GLU A 121 -13.94 3.32 -7.21
CA GLU A 121 -14.15 4.54 -7.99
C GLU A 121 -13.91 4.33 -9.49
N ASP A 122 -12.92 3.52 -9.87
CA ASP A 122 -12.64 3.20 -11.28
C ASP A 122 -13.71 2.29 -11.91
N VAL A 123 -14.39 1.47 -11.10
CA VAL A 123 -15.38 0.50 -11.57
C VAL A 123 -16.82 0.98 -11.44
N LEU A 124 -17.13 1.77 -10.40
CA LEU A 124 -18.47 2.26 -10.09
C LEU A 124 -18.54 3.76 -10.36
N SER A 125 -19.50 4.21 -11.17
CA SER A 125 -19.70 5.63 -11.46
C SER A 125 -20.13 6.44 -10.22
N TRP A 126 -20.92 5.83 -9.33
CA TRP A 126 -21.36 6.43 -8.06
C TRP A 126 -21.20 5.39 -6.93
N PRO A 127 -19.97 5.20 -6.40
CA PRO A 127 -19.66 4.07 -5.51
C PRO A 127 -20.51 4.01 -4.24
N PHE A 128 -20.97 5.16 -3.74
CA PHE A 128 -21.80 5.27 -2.53
C PHE A 128 -23.31 5.22 -2.78
N GLU A 129 -23.74 5.22 -4.04
CA GLU A 129 -25.13 5.02 -4.45
C GLU A 129 -25.37 3.64 -5.08
N ALA A 130 -24.29 2.89 -5.32
CA ALA A 130 -24.34 1.55 -5.88
C ALA A 130 -25.13 0.60 -4.97
N SER A 131 -25.95 -0.24 -5.59
CA SER A 131 -26.62 -1.36 -4.92
C SER A 131 -25.61 -2.37 -4.36
N ALA A 132 -26.07 -3.23 -3.45
CA ALA A 132 -25.25 -4.31 -2.92
C ALA A 132 -24.75 -5.27 -4.01
N ASP A 133 -25.58 -5.54 -5.02
CA ASP A 133 -25.22 -6.40 -6.16
C ASP A 133 -24.16 -5.75 -7.04
N GLU A 134 -24.28 -4.44 -7.33
CA GLU A 134 -23.28 -3.68 -8.07
C GLU A 134 -21.96 -3.60 -7.30
N THR A 135 -22.03 -3.36 -5.98
CA THR A 135 -20.87 -3.36 -5.08
C THR A 135 -20.17 -4.72 -5.10
N ARG A 136 -20.92 -5.82 -4.90
CA ARG A 136 -20.38 -7.18 -4.96
C ARG A 136 -19.77 -7.47 -6.33
N ALA A 137 -20.43 -7.11 -7.42
CA ALA A 137 -19.93 -7.33 -8.77
C ALA A 137 -18.63 -6.55 -9.03
N ALA A 138 -18.53 -5.30 -8.55
CA ALA A 138 -17.30 -4.52 -8.64
C ALA A 138 -16.17 -5.21 -7.87
N VAL A 139 -16.39 -5.56 -6.61
CA VAL A 139 -15.39 -6.24 -5.77
C VAL A 139 -15.01 -7.61 -6.36
N ALA A 140 -15.94 -8.35 -6.97
CA ALA A 140 -15.64 -9.63 -7.62
C ALA A 140 -14.73 -9.50 -8.85
N LYS A 141 -14.70 -8.35 -9.53
CA LYS A 141 -13.77 -8.09 -10.64
C LYS A 141 -12.32 -8.05 -10.17
N LEU A 142 -12.04 -7.59 -8.94
CA LEU A 142 -10.68 -7.62 -8.36
C LEU A 142 -10.09 -9.03 -8.24
N ALA A 143 -10.93 -10.08 -8.23
CA ALA A 143 -10.45 -11.44 -8.17
C ALA A 143 -9.95 -11.97 -9.54
N GLN A 144 -9.98 -11.14 -10.59
CA GLN A 144 -9.26 -11.44 -11.82
C GLN A 144 -7.76 -11.15 -11.64
N PRO A 145 -6.85 -12.00 -12.14
CA PRO A 145 -5.41 -11.82 -11.93
C PRO A 145 -4.86 -10.43 -12.32
N GLU A 146 -5.32 -9.88 -13.45
CA GLU A 146 -4.91 -8.55 -13.92
C GLU A 146 -5.41 -7.44 -12.98
N ALA A 147 -6.67 -7.51 -12.57
CA ALA A 147 -7.25 -6.55 -11.62
C ALA A 147 -6.59 -6.62 -10.24
N PHE A 148 -6.24 -7.83 -9.77
CA PHE A 148 -5.43 -8.01 -8.57
C PHE A 148 -4.05 -7.37 -8.71
N ALA A 149 -3.36 -7.56 -9.84
CA ALA A 149 -2.05 -6.97 -10.07
C ALA A 149 -2.10 -5.43 -10.05
N TRP A 150 -3.16 -4.84 -10.62
CA TRP A 150 -3.42 -3.41 -10.54
C TRP A 150 -3.66 -2.95 -9.09
N ALA A 151 -4.50 -3.65 -8.33
CA ALA A 151 -4.79 -3.28 -6.94
C ALA A 151 -3.58 -3.44 -6.02
N ALA A 152 -2.79 -4.50 -6.23
CA ALA A 152 -1.52 -4.69 -5.55
C ALA A 152 -0.54 -3.55 -5.87
N HIS A 153 -0.43 -3.15 -7.14
CA HIS A 153 0.36 -1.97 -7.53
C HIS A 153 -0.09 -0.70 -6.79
N ALA A 154 -1.40 -0.39 -6.80
CA ALA A 154 -1.93 0.79 -6.12
C ALA A 154 -1.70 0.75 -4.60
N PHE A 155 -1.91 -0.42 -3.98
CA PHE A 155 -1.64 -0.65 -2.56
C PHE A 155 -0.17 -0.39 -2.21
N PHE A 156 0.77 -1.02 -2.92
CA PHE A 156 2.20 -0.89 -2.62
C PHE A 156 2.77 0.48 -2.98
N ALA A 157 2.26 1.14 -4.03
CA ALA A 157 2.62 2.52 -4.34
C ALA A 157 2.29 3.45 -3.17
N ARG A 158 1.02 3.43 -2.72
CA ARG A 158 0.54 4.24 -1.59
C ARG A 158 1.27 3.91 -0.29
N LEU A 159 1.45 2.62 -0.01
CA LEU A 159 2.14 2.17 1.18
C LEU A 159 3.60 2.65 1.22
N THR A 160 4.29 2.60 0.08
CA THR A 160 5.66 3.11 -0.02
C THR A 160 5.68 4.63 0.19
N ALA A 161 4.82 5.38 -0.48
CA ALA A 161 4.70 6.83 -0.35
C ALA A 161 4.41 7.26 1.10
N ASP A 162 3.37 6.69 1.73
CA ASP A 162 3.01 6.98 3.12
C ASP A 162 4.16 6.64 4.10
N THR A 163 4.91 5.56 3.83
CA THR A 163 6.05 5.18 4.66
C THR A 163 7.18 6.19 4.56
N LEU A 164 7.51 6.66 3.34
CA LEU A 164 8.52 7.70 3.15
C LEU A 164 8.06 9.03 3.79
N GLY A 165 6.82 9.45 3.54
CA GLY A 165 6.22 10.64 4.12
C GLY A 165 6.31 10.63 5.64
N TYR A 166 5.91 9.52 6.29
CA TYR A 166 5.99 9.37 7.74
C TYR A 166 7.40 9.57 8.33
N TRP A 167 8.44 9.11 7.64
CA TRP A 167 9.81 9.31 8.12
C TRP A 167 10.33 10.71 7.84
N LEU A 168 9.98 11.26 6.67
CA LEU A 168 10.39 12.59 6.24
C LEU A 168 9.74 13.70 7.07
N ASP A 169 8.44 13.60 7.35
CA ASP A 169 7.64 14.59 8.09
C ASP A 169 8.19 14.94 9.46
N ARG A 170 8.92 14.00 10.09
CA ARG A 170 9.64 14.24 11.35
C ARG A 170 10.69 15.35 11.27
N THR A 171 11.05 15.77 10.06
CA THR A 171 12.07 16.79 9.83
C THR A 171 11.69 17.83 8.78
N LEU A 172 10.73 17.54 7.89
CA LEU A 172 10.29 18.52 6.88
C LEU A 172 9.51 19.69 7.49
N SER A 173 8.82 19.47 8.61
CA SER A 173 8.07 20.54 9.30
C SER A 173 8.93 21.74 9.72
N THR A 174 10.23 21.52 10.01
CA THR A 174 11.17 22.59 10.35
C THR A 174 11.87 23.21 9.13
N ARG A 175 11.52 22.76 7.91
CA ARG A 175 12.14 23.18 6.64
C ARG A 175 11.18 23.92 5.70
N VAL A 176 10.04 24.37 6.21
CA VAL A 176 9.09 25.23 5.50
C VAL A 176 9.27 26.68 5.96
N GLY A 177 9.41 27.61 5.01
CA GLY A 177 9.46 29.05 5.25
C GLY A 177 10.53 29.77 4.41
N PRO A 178 10.56 31.11 4.47
CA PRO A 178 11.52 31.91 3.70
C PRO A 178 12.97 31.50 3.94
N GLY A 179 13.70 31.20 2.86
CA GLY A 179 15.11 30.77 2.92
C GLY A 179 15.34 29.36 3.46
N LYS A 180 14.29 28.54 3.57
CA LYS A 180 14.37 27.09 3.85
C LYS A 180 14.27 26.29 2.55
N ARG A 181 14.37 24.95 2.65
CA ARG A 181 14.21 24.05 1.50
C ARG A 181 12.90 24.29 0.76
N PHE A 182 11.79 24.37 1.51
CA PHE A 182 10.48 24.69 0.95
C PHE A 182 10.17 26.14 1.30
N GLY A 183 10.08 27.01 0.29
CA GLY A 183 9.80 28.43 0.49
C GLY A 183 8.39 28.69 1.02
N SER A 184 7.46 27.78 0.73
CA SER A 184 6.04 27.87 1.07
C SER A 184 5.43 26.49 1.37
N ILE A 185 4.17 26.49 1.81
CA ILE A 185 3.36 25.26 1.94
C ILE A 185 3.11 24.64 0.55
N GLY A 186 2.92 25.46 -0.50
CA GLY A 186 2.75 24.94 -1.86
C GLY A 186 3.98 24.18 -2.37
N ASP A 187 5.19 24.61 -2.00
CA ASP A 187 6.42 23.86 -2.33
C ASP A 187 6.50 22.53 -1.57
N ARG A 188 5.97 22.49 -0.34
CA ARG A 188 5.87 21.25 0.45
C ARG A 188 4.86 20.29 -0.16
N ASP A 189 3.71 20.79 -0.62
CA ASP A 189 2.66 19.99 -1.27
C ASP A 189 3.16 19.43 -2.61
N ALA A 190 3.92 20.22 -3.39
CA ALA A 190 4.56 19.74 -4.62
C ALA A 190 5.56 18.61 -4.34
N PHE A 191 6.31 18.69 -3.25
CA PHE A 191 7.21 17.60 -2.83
C PHE A 191 6.44 16.33 -2.43
N ASP A 192 5.29 16.45 -1.76
CA ASP A 192 4.43 15.30 -1.45
C ASP A 192 3.91 14.62 -2.72
N HIS A 193 3.47 15.41 -3.71
CA HIS A 193 3.09 14.86 -5.01
C HIS A 193 4.24 14.16 -5.73
N ALA A 194 5.46 14.71 -5.65
CA ALA A 194 6.64 14.06 -6.21
C ALA A 194 6.95 12.72 -5.53
N ILE A 195 6.74 12.59 -4.21
CA ILE A 195 6.86 11.30 -3.50
C ILE A 195 5.88 10.29 -4.10
N ASP A 196 4.61 10.68 -4.26
CA ASP A 196 3.56 9.82 -4.81
C ASP A 196 3.91 9.34 -6.23
N GLU A 197 4.36 10.25 -7.10
CA GLU A 197 4.73 9.93 -8.49
C GLU A 197 5.91 8.95 -8.58
N VAL A 198 6.99 9.22 -7.83
CA VAL A 198 8.18 8.34 -7.83
C VAL A 198 7.84 6.96 -7.25
N CYS A 199 7.05 6.91 -6.18
CA CYS A 199 6.63 5.63 -5.58
C CYS A 199 5.69 4.86 -6.52
N ALA A 200 4.77 5.53 -7.20
CA ALA A 200 3.87 4.91 -8.18
C ALA A 200 4.64 4.33 -9.37
N ALA A 201 5.64 5.06 -9.89
CA ALA A 201 6.52 4.60 -10.95
C ALA A 201 7.37 3.40 -10.50
N GLY A 202 8.00 3.47 -9.32
CA GLY A 202 8.77 2.36 -8.77
C GLY A 202 7.94 1.11 -8.49
N ALA A 203 6.67 1.28 -8.11
CA ALA A 203 5.75 0.18 -7.85
C ALA A 203 5.33 -0.58 -9.12
N VAL A 204 5.54 -0.06 -10.34
CA VAL A 204 5.16 -0.73 -11.58
C VAL A 204 5.73 -2.15 -11.68
N ILE A 205 6.90 -2.40 -11.09
CA ILE A 205 7.54 -3.72 -10.98
C ILE A 205 6.63 -4.80 -10.39
N ILE A 206 5.65 -4.43 -9.56
CA ILE A 206 4.66 -5.36 -8.99
C ILE A 206 3.83 -6.04 -10.08
N ARG A 207 3.50 -5.31 -11.15
CA ARG A 207 2.66 -5.82 -12.24
C ARG A 207 3.34 -6.97 -13.00
N GLU A 208 4.67 -7.05 -12.99
CA GLU A 208 5.42 -8.11 -13.67
C GLU A 208 5.23 -9.50 -13.05
N PHE A 209 4.85 -9.58 -11.77
CA PHE A 209 4.75 -10.87 -11.07
C PHE A 209 3.45 -11.08 -10.28
N ALA A 210 2.71 -10.02 -9.96
CA ALA A 210 1.51 -10.13 -9.13
C ALA A 210 0.40 -10.97 -9.79
N GLU A 211 0.23 -10.81 -11.10
CA GLU A 211 -0.77 -11.55 -11.87
C GLU A 211 -0.51 -13.06 -11.83
N ASP A 212 0.70 -13.47 -12.19
CA ASP A 212 1.10 -14.89 -12.20
C ASP A 212 1.10 -15.49 -10.81
N TRP A 213 1.59 -14.74 -9.82
CA TRP A 213 1.54 -15.17 -8.44
C TRP A 213 0.10 -15.45 -8.00
N TYR A 214 -0.81 -14.50 -8.22
CA TYR A 214 -2.20 -14.64 -7.78
C TYR A 214 -2.92 -15.76 -8.53
N ARG A 215 -2.77 -15.82 -9.86
CA ARG A 215 -3.30 -16.92 -10.68
C ARG A 215 -2.85 -18.28 -10.16
N LEU A 216 -1.56 -18.42 -9.88
CA LEU A 216 -0.99 -19.68 -9.38
C LEU A 216 -1.58 -20.06 -8.02
N ARG A 217 -1.68 -19.12 -7.08
CA ARG A 217 -2.21 -19.39 -5.73
C ARG A 217 -3.69 -19.78 -5.77
N ILE A 218 -4.50 -19.05 -6.54
CA ILE A 218 -5.91 -19.37 -6.68
C ILE A 218 -6.12 -20.70 -7.40
N HIS A 219 -5.33 -21.00 -8.44
CA HIS A 219 -5.44 -22.27 -9.17
C HIS A 219 -5.01 -23.48 -8.33
N GLN A 220 -3.89 -23.39 -7.61
CA GLN A 220 -3.34 -24.52 -6.85
C GLN A 220 -4.08 -24.78 -5.54
N ASP A 221 -4.45 -23.71 -4.82
CA ASP A 221 -4.84 -23.82 -3.41
C ASP A 221 -6.23 -23.25 -3.13
N GLY A 222 -6.87 -22.63 -4.13
CA GLY A 222 -8.16 -21.95 -3.99
C GLY A 222 -8.14 -20.76 -3.02
N SER A 223 -6.98 -20.39 -2.49
CA SER A 223 -6.82 -19.42 -1.39
C SER A 223 -5.39 -18.88 -1.30
N VAL A 224 -5.27 -17.71 -0.67
CA VAL A 224 -4.00 -17.11 -0.27
C VAL A 224 -3.94 -17.16 1.25
N THR A 225 -2.97 -17.89 1.82
CA THR A 225 -2.78 -17.92 3.28
C THR A 225 -2.02 -16.68 3.77
N PRO A 226 -2.13 -16.30 5.06
CA PRO A 226 -1.36 -15.19 5.62
C PRO A 226 0.17 -15.32 5.43
N GLU A 227 0.72 -16.53 5.51
CA GLU A 227 2.16 -16.77 5.33
C GLU A 227 2.60 -16.46 3.90
N ARG A 228 1.76 -16.81 2.91
CA ARG A 228 2.04 -16.51 1.50
C ARG A 228 1.83 -15.05 1.19
N ALA A 229 0.84 -14.42 1.81
CA ALA A 229 0.63 -12.99 1.74
C ALA A 229 1.84 -12.22 2.29
N ALA A 230 2.42 -12.69 3.41
CA ALA A 230 3.66 -12.14 3.97
C ALA A 230 4.83 -12.25 2.99
N ILE A 231 5.06 -13.45 2.41
CA ILE A 231 6.13 -13.65 1.42
C ILE A 231 5.94 -12.75 0.20
N PHE A 232 4.71 -12.61 -0.30
CA PHE A 232 4.40 -11.71 -1.41
C PHE A 232 4.73 -10.26 -1.07
N GLY A 233 4.28 -9.78 0.09
CA GLY A 233 4.55 -8.42 0.53
C GLY A 233 6.03 -8.13 0.74
N ALA A 234 6.79 -9.10 1.27
CA ALA A 234 8.23 -9.03 1.40
C ALA A 234 8.94 -8.84 0.06
N VAL A 235 8.57 -9.67 -0.93
CA VAL A 235 9.15 -9.62 -2.28
C VAL A 235 8.77 -8.32 -2.98
N ALA A 236 7.52 -7.88 -2.84
CA ALA A 236 7.00 -6.64 -3.40
C ALA A 236 7.81 -5.44 -2.90
N PHE A 237 7.91 -5.24 -1.59
CA PHE A 237 8.64 -4.10 -1.04
C PHE A 237 10.12 -4.08 -1.43
N ARG A 238 10.80 -5.23 -1.34
CA ARG A 238 12.20 -5.30 -1.74
C ARG A 238 12.40 -4.87 -3.19
N ARG A 239 11.58 -5.40 -4.11
CA ARG A 239 11.66 -5.05 -5.53
C ARG A 239 11.38 -3.57 -5.79
N ILE A 240 10.45 -2.97 -5.06
CA ILE A 240 10.14 -1.53 -5.17
C ILE A 240 11.34 -0.69 -4.71
N GLY A 241 11.93 -1.03 -3.56
CA GLY A 241 13.13 -0.34 -3.07
C GLY A 241 14.28 -0.41 -4.07
N GLU A 242 14.54 -1.61 -4.60
CA GLU A 242 15.53 -1.83 -5.66
C GLU A 242 15.22 -1.02 -6.93
N GLU A 243 13.94 -0.94 -7.34
CA GLU A 243 13.51 -0.20 -8.53
C GLU A 243 13.70 1.32 -8.38
N ILE A 244 13.25 1.89 -7.25
CA ILE A 244 13.40 3.32 -6.95
C ILE A 244 14.88 3.68 -6.83
N GLY A 245 15.70 2.80 -6.24
CA GLY A 245 17.14 2.99 -6.08
C GLY A 245 17.95 2.84 -7.38
N ARG A 246 17.57 1.95 -8.30
CA ARG A 246 18.30 1.67 -9.56
C ARG A 246 18.37 2.86 -10.52
N HIS A 247 17.36 3.71 -10.51
CA HIS A 247 17.31 4.92 -11.34
C HIS A 247 18.32 6.02 -10.90
N ARG A 248 19.19 5.76 -9.91
CA ARG A 248 20.32 6.63 -9.51
C ARG A 248 21.41 6.79 -10.59
N GLY A 249 21.32 6.08 -11.73
CA GLY A 249 22.46 5.88 -12.64
C GLY A 249 22.23 6.09 -14.13
N VAL A 250 21.17 6.77 -14.57
CA VAL A 250 20.96 7.03 -16.02
C VAL A 250 21.33 8.45 -16.45
N ASP A 251 21.42 9.42 -15.52
CA ASP A 251 21.78 10.80 -15.84
C ASP A 251 22.92 11.32 -14.93
N ALA A 252 24.11 10.74 -15.06
CA ALA A 252 25.36 11.27 -14.50
C ALA A 252 26.46 11.34 -15.56
#